data_AF-A0A929XAR4-F1
#
_entry.id   AF-A0A929XAR4-F1
#
_cell.length_a   1.000
_cell.length_b   1.000
_cell.length_c   1.000
_cell.angle_alpha   90.00
_cell.angle_beta   90.00
_cell.angle_gamma   90.00
#
_symmetry.space_group_name_H-M   'P 1'
#
loop_
_entity.id
_entity.type
_entity.pdbx_description
1 polymer ?
#
loop_
_entity_poly.entity_id
_entity_poly.type
_entity_poly.pdbx_seq_one_letter_code
_entity_poly.pdbx_strand_id
1 'polypeptide(L)'
;PIQNGAFFERFKKYLNSKDHKKEAVILKAASYLSTRWEFNIVYQTSQFLNDIEELKAKVEEELEDYYELIGVRKIVMNKKLARIVDLSGRLRFQKRWAQTPRIPETSVLGHMLVVAILSYFFSLEVGACRSRTAYNFFCALFHDLPESLTRDIISPVKYGVKGLSDIIGEYEMRLIDDKILPFVPEHIRDDFSYVLGIRKESGKFIKDEFENRTFELGKEPKFAEGSLKMFNEDKFRAIDGKALKYCDKLAAFFEAGISISYGVKSKELLSGYNSMLEFFKAKPKIEGVDFQSVCEDFKEHFGLNRIDL
;
A
#
# COMPACT_ATOMS: atom_id res chain seq x y z
N PRO A 1 22.72 -5.17 -0.45
CA PRO A 1 21.88 -6.06 -1.31
C PRO A 1 21.01 -6.99 -0.47
N ILE A 2 19.70 -7.09 -0.75
CA ILE A 2 18.75 -7.89 0.04
C ILE A 2 19.19 -9.37 0.07
N GLN A 3 19.29 -9.94 1.27
CA GLN A 3 19.73 -11.32 1.48
C GLN A 3 21.00 -11.68 0.69
N ASN A 4 21.99 -10.77 0.66
CA ASN A 4 23.26 -10.93 -0.05
C ASN A 4 23.10 -11.27 -1.54
N GLY A 5 22.04 -10.79 -2.20
CA GLY A 5 21.78 -11.02 -3.62
C GLY A 5 20.97 -12.28 -3.93
N ALA A 6 20.73 -13.17 -2.95
CA ALA A 6 19.94 -14.38 -3.15
C ALA A 6 18.49 -14.08 -3.57
N PHE A 7 17.93 -12.95 -3.12
CA PHE A 7 16.60 -12.50 -3.56
C PHE A 7 16.55 -12.27 -5.08
N PHE A 8 17.56 -11.59 -5.64
CA PHE A 8 17.60 -11.27 -7.07
C PHE A 8 17.60 -12.53 -7.93
N GLU A 9 18.40 -13.54 -7.55
CA GLU A 9 18.42 -14.83 -8.26
C GLU A 9 17.08 -15.56 -8.18
N ARG A 10 16.42 -15.57 -7.01
CA ARG A 10 15.07 -16.14 -6.88
C ARG A 10 14.05 -15.38 -7.73
N PHE A 11 14.12 -14.06 -7.78
CA PHE A 11 13.22 -13.23 -8.57
C PHE A 11 13.43 -13.44 -10.08
N LYS A 12 14.69 -13.50 -10.53
CA LYS A 12 15.04 -13.86 -11.91
C LYS A 12 14.53 -15.24 -12.28
N LYS A 13 14.69 -16.23 -11.39
CA LYS A 13 14.13 -17.58 -11.62
C LYS A 13 12.60 -17.54 -11.71
N TYR A 14 11.93 -16.81 -10.82
CA TYR A 14 10.47 -16.65 -10.84
C TYR A 14 9.96 -16.07 -12.18
N LEU A 15 10.60 -15.01 -12.69
CA LEU A 15 10.21 -14.39 -13.96
C LEU A 15 10.38 -15.31 -15.18
N ASN A 16 11.32 -16.27 -15.10
CA ASN A 16 11.60 -17.21 -16.18
C ASN A 16 10.94 -18.58 -15.99
N SER A 17 10.30 -18.85 -14.84
CA SER A 17 9.68 -20.14 -14.55
C SER A 17 8.23 -20.21 -15.05
N LYS A 18 7.74 -21.44 -15.28
CA LYS A 18 6.32 -21.72 -15.57
C LYS A 18 5.60 -22.38 -14.39
N ASP A 19 6.21 -22.33 -13.21
CA ASP A 19 5.82 -23.13 -12.04
C ASP A 19 4.61 -22.53 -11.29
N HIS A 20 4.40 -21.23 -11.40
CA HIS A 20 3.37 -20.48 -10.66
C HIS A 20 2.12 -20.21 -11.51
N LYS A 21 1.55 -21.27 -12.09
CA LYS A 21 0.48 -21.12 -13.10
C LYS A 21 -0.75 -20.40 -12.56
N LYS A 22 -1.17 -20.70 -11.32
CA LYS A 22 -2.39 -20.11 -10.74
C LYS A 22 -2.17 -18.66 -10.30
N GLU A 23 -1.07 -18.36 -9.63
CA GLU A 23 -0.70 -17.01 -9.23
C GLU A 23 -0.52 -16.10 -10.45
N ALA A 24 0.13 -16.61 -11.50
CA ALA A 24 0.26 -15.89 -12.77
C ALA A 24 -1.10 -15.60 -13.42
N VAL A 25 -2.05 -16.55 -13.40
CA VAL A 25 -3.43 -16.33 -13.89
C VAL A 25 -4.15 -15.27 -13.07
N ILE A 26 -4.04 -15.31 -11.73
CA ILE A 26 -4.65 -14.30 -10.85
C ILE A 26 -4.06 -12.91 -11.13
N LEU A 27 -2.73 -12.80 -11.28
CA LEU A 27 -2.07 -11.53 -11.57
C LEU A 27 -2.43 -10.98 -12.96
N LYS A 28 -2.51 -11.84 -13.97
CA LYS A 28 -3.00 -11.46 -15.30
C LYS A 28 -4.44 -10.96 -15.26
N ALA A 29 -5.33 -11.70 -14.57
CA ALA A 29 -6.71 -11.29 -14.37
C ALA A 29 -6.82 -9.94 -13.65
N ALA A 30 -6.01 -9.71 -12.60
CA ALA A 30 -5.97 -8.44 -11.88
C ALA A 30 -5.50 -7.28 -12.76
N SER A 31 -4.44 -7.50 -13.56
CA SER A 31 -3.94 -6.52 -14.54
C SER A 31 -5.01 -6.17 -15.56
N TYR A 32 -5.63 -7.19 -16.16
CA TYR A 32 -6.69 -7.01 -17.15
C TYR A 32 -7.92 -6.30 -16.56
N LEU A 33 -8.34 -6.65 -15.34
CA LEU A 33 -9.44 -5.95 -14.65
C LEU A 33 -9.15 -4.47 -14.42
N SER A 34 -7.89 -4.09 -14.14
CA SER A 34 -7.48 -2.70 -14.05
C SER A 34 -7.65 -1.99 -15.40
N THR A 35 -7.18 -2.61 -16.48
CA THR A 35 -7.33 -2.08 -17.84
C THR A 35 -8.80 -1.90 -18.21
N ARG A 36 -9.65 -2.90 -17.93
CA ARG A 36 -11.08 -2.83 -18.17
C ARG A 36 -11.76 -1.73 -17.35
N TRP A 37 -11.39 -1.58 -16.08
CA TRP A 37 -11.93 -0.50 -15.23
C TRP A 37 -11.56 0.88 -15.78
N GLU A 38 -10.32 1.08 -16.21
CA GLU A 38 -9.87 2.34 -16.84
C GLU A 38 -10.58 2.59 -18.17
N PHE A 39 -10.70 1.56 -19.00
CA PHE A 39 -11.40 1.63 -20.27
C PHE A 39 -12.86 2.08 -20.07
N ASN A 40 -13.56 1.56 -19.07
CA ASN A 40 -14.94 1.97 -18.78
C ASN A 40 -15.09 3.46 -18.46
N ILE A 41 -14.08 4.09 -17.86
CA ILE A 41 -14.06 5.53 -17.59
C ILE A 41 -13.85 6.30 -18.91
N VAL A 42 -12.88 5.90 -19.71
CA VAL A 42 -12.53 6.55 -20.99
C VAL A 42 -13.63 6.36 -22.04
N TYR A 43 -14.27 5.19 -22.05
CA TYR A 43 -15.33 4.84 -22.98
C TYR A 43 -16.48 5.85 -22.92
N GLN A 44 -16.87 6.29 -21.72
CA GLN A 44 -17.94 7.28 -21.54
C GLN A 44 -17.65 8.63 -22.21
N THR A 45 -16.39 9.04 -22.27
CA THR A 45 -15.98 10.31 -22.87
C THR A 45 -15.52 10.18 -24.32
N SER A 46 -15.36 8.95 -24.83
CA SER A 46 -14.75 8.67 -26.12
C SER A 46 -15.70 8.01 -27.12
N GLN A 47 -17.01 8.03 -26.88
CA GLN A 47 -18.03 7.40 -27.73
C GLN A 47 -18.09 7.98 -29.16
N PHE A 48 -17.48 9.14 -29.39
CA PHE A 48 -17.41 9.78 -30.71
C PHE A 48 -16.32 9.18 -31.62
N LEU A 49 -15.43 8.33 -31.09
CA LEU A 49 -14.38 7.69 -31.88
C LEU A 49 -14.92 6.48 -32.64
N ASN A 50 -14.52 6.33 -33.91
CA ASN A 50 -15.03 5.27 -34.79
C ASN A 50 -14.69 3.84 -34.32
N ASP A 51 -13.54 3.66 -33.68
CA ASP A 51 -13.01 2.32 -33.32
C ASP A 51 -13.35 1.90 -31.87
N ILE A 52 -14.12 2.72 -31.15
CA ILE A 52 -14.34 2.52 -29.71
C ILE A 52 -15.15 1.24 -29.40
N GLU A 53 -16.08 0.87 -30.29
CA GLU A 53 -16.87 -0.35 -30.14
C GLU A 53 -16.06 -1.62 -30.43
N GLU A 54 -15.12 -1.57 -31.39
CA GLU A 54 -14.20 -2.69 -31.64
C GLU A 54 -13.28 -2.89 -30.42
N LEU A 55 -12.76 -1.80 -29.86
CA LEU A 55 -11.93 -1.87 -28.65
C LEU A 55 -12.72 -2.44 -27.46
N LYS A 56 -13.98 -2.01 -27.27
CA LYS A 56 -14.86 -2.56 -26.24
C LYS A 56 -15.10 -4.07 -26.41
N ALA A 57 -15.32 -4.53 -27.64
CA ALA A 57 -15.50 -5.94 -27.93
C ALA A 57 -14.25 -6.75 -27.58
N LYS A 58 -13.06 -6.27 -27.96
CA LYS A 58 -11.78 -6.92 -27.61
C LYS A 58 -11.55 -6.99 -26.10
N VAL A 59 -11.87 -5.90 -25.39
CA VAL A 59 -11.80 -5.89 -23.93
C VAL A 59 -12.74 -6.98 -23.41
N GLU A 60 -14.04 -6.96 -23.71
CA GLU A 60 -14.98 -7.96 -23.16
C GLU A 60 -14.68 -9.41 -23.58
N GLU A 61 -14.07 -9.67 -24.75
CA GLU A 61 -13.63 -11.01 -25.18
C GLU A 61 -12.51 -11.58 -24.29
N GLU A 62 -11.47 -10.79 -23.98
CA GLU A 62 -10.35 -11.24 -23.14
C GLU A 62 -10.81 -11.56 -21.70
N LEU A 63 -11.94 -11.01 -21.25
CA LEU A 63 -12.50 -11.31 -19.94
C LEU A 63 -12.89 -12.79 -19.78
N GLU A 64 -13.26 -13.46 -20.88
CA GLU A 64 -13.73 -14.85 -20.86
C GLU A 64 -12.66 -15.81 -20.33
N ASP A 65 -11.38 -15.52 -20.61
CA ASP A 65 -10.21 -16.28 -20.17
C ASP A 65 -10.11 -16.39 -18.64
N TYR A 66 -10.76 -15.47 -17.91
CA TYR A 66 -10.63 -15.35 -16.46
C TYR A 66 -11.90 -15.74 -15.69
N TYR A 67 -12.96 -16.23 -16.35
CA TYR A 67 -14.23 -16.57 -15.69
C TYR A 67 -14.16 -17.73 -14.69
N GLU A 68 -13.14 -18.58 -14.77
CA GLU A 68 -12.89 -19.59 -13.75
C GLU A 68 -12.70 -18.98 -12.35
N LEU A 69 -12.19 -17.75 -12.28
CA LEU A 69 -12.00 -17.02 -11.03
C LEU A 69 -13.33 -16.45 -10.54
N ILE A 70 -13.82 -16.98 -9.40
CA ILE A 70 -15.05 -16.50 -8.74
C ILE A 70 -14.97 -14.99 -8.45
N GLY A 71 -13.78 -14.48 -8.08
CA GLY A 71 -13.55 -13.06 -7.84
C GLY A 71 -13.83 -12.20 -9.09
N VAL A 72 -13.31 -12.61 -10.25
CA VAL A 72 -13.53 -11.93 -11.53
C VAL A 72 -15.02 -11.89 -11.85
N ARG A 73 -15.72 -13.03 -11.79
CA ARG A 73 -17.18 -13.07 -12.02
C ARG A 73 -17.94 -12.10 -11.10
N LYS A 74 -17.60 -12.05 -9.81
CA LYS A 74 -18.24 -11.14 -8.86
C LYS A 74 -17.98 -9.66 -9.18
N ILE A 75 -16.77 -9.32 -9.64
CA ILE A 75 -16.41 -7.95 -10.03
C ILE A 75 -17.18 -7.55 -11.31
N VAL A 76 -17.18 -8.41 -12.33
CA VAL A 76 -17.84 -8.16 -13.62
C VAL A 76 -19.35 -7.98 -13.47
N MET A 77 -19.99 -8.83 -12.67
CA MET A 77 -21.43 -8.76 -12.38
C MET A 77 -21.81 -7.57 -11.48
N ASN A 78 -20.90 -6.59 -11.28
CA ASN A 78 -21.08 -5.39 -10.47
C ASN A 78 -21.60 -5.69 -9.04
N LYS A 79 -21.12 -6.79 -8.44
CA LYS A 79 -21.47 -7.15 -7.06
C LYS A 79 -20.60 -6.35 -6.08
N LYS A 80 -20.76 -6.64 -4.79
CA LYS A 80 -20.02 -6.02 -3.67
C LYS A 80 -18.52 -5.79 -3.96
N LEU A 81 -17.81 -6.79 -4.50
CA LEU A 81 -16.37 -6.65 -4.81
C LEU A 81 -16.04 -5.56 -5.84
N ALA A 82 -16.93 -5.29 -6.79
CA ALA A 82 -16.74 -4.20 -7.75
C ALA A 82 -16.64 -2.83 -7.06
N ARG A 83 -17.35 -2.65 -5.93
CA ARG A 83 -17.27 -1.41 -5.13
C ARG A 83 -15.92 -1.24 -4.45
N ILE A 84 -15.31 -2.32 -3.95
CA ILE A 84 -13.96 -2.27 -3.38
C ILE A 84 -12.92 -1.95 -4.46
N VAL A 85 -13.05 -2.57 -5.64
CA VAL A 85 -12.19 -2.28 -6.79
C VAL A 85 -12.33 -0.81 -7.23
N ASP A 86 -13.56 -0.30 -7.29
CA ASP A 86 -13.82 1.11 -7.62
C ASP A 86 -13.20 2.08 -6.61
N LEU A 87 -13.35 1.82 -5.32
CA LEU A 87 -12.72 2.63 -4.26
C LEU A 87 -11.19 2.64 -4.40
N SER A 88 -10.60 1.47 -4.64
CA SER A 88 -9.16 1.34 -4.87
C SER A 88 -8.71 2.08 -6.13
N GLY A 89 -9.48 1.99 -7.22
CA GLY A 89 -9.20 2.67 -8.49
C GLY A 89 -9.20 4.19 -8.36
N ARG A 90 -10.07 4.78 -7.53
CA ARG A 90 -10.10 6.24 -7.29
C ARG A 90 -8.78 6.78 -6.75
N LEU A 91 -8.04 5.99 -5.97
CA LEU A 91 -6.72 6.37 -5.42
C LEU A 91 -5.67 6.60 -6.52
N ARG A 92 -5.89 6.10 -7.74
CA ARG A 92 -5.06 6.42 -8.92
C ARG A 92 -5.13 7.90 -9.29
N PHE A 93 -6.27 8.54 -9.06
CA PHE A 93 -6.50 9.95 -9.41
C PHE A 93 -6.17 10.90 -8.25
N GLN A 94 -6.02 10.38 -7.02
CA GLN A 94 -5.57 11.16 -5.88
C GLN A 94 -4.04 11.30 -5.92
N LYS A 95 -3.56 12.51 -6.19
CA LYS A 95 -2.13 12.82 -6.24
C LYS A 95 -1.61 13.13 -4.85
N ARG A 96 -0.47 12.53 -4.49
CA ARG A 96 0.27 12.91 -3.28
C ARG A 96 1.02 14.21 -3.52
N TRP A 97 1.34 14.90 -2.43
CA TRP A 97 1.95 16.23 -2.48
C TRP A 97 1.07 17.23 -3.26
N ALA A 98 -0.26 17.14 -3.10
CA ALA A 98 -1.23 17.84 -3.96
C ALA A 98 -1.05 19.36 -4.07
N GLN A 99 -0.42 19.99 -3.07
CA GLN A 99 -0.16 21.43 -3.04
C GLN A 99 1.24 21.81 -3.52
N THR A 100 2.03 20.85 -4.00
CA THR A 100 3.42 21.06 -4.37
C THR A 100 3.74 20.33 -5.68
N PRO A 101 4.14 21.05 -6.75
CA PRO A 101 4.56 20.43 -7.99
C PRO A 101 5.69 19.43 -7.75
N ARG A 102 5.58 18.23 -8.34
CA ARG A 102 6.55 17.13 -8.17
C ARG A 102 6.70 16.33 -9.46
N ILE A 103 7.93 15.92 -9.78
CA ILE A 103 8.22 15.14 -11.00
C ILE A 103 9.02 13.87 -10.65
N PRO A 104 8.59 12.67 -11.08
CA PRO A 104 7.27 12.38 -11.66
C PRO A 104 6.18 12.57 -10.58
N GLU A 105 4.93 12.75 -10.98
CA GLU A 105 3.81 12.68 -10.04
C GLU A 105 3.55 11.24 -9.56
N THR A 106 2.97 11.07 -8.37
CA THR A 106 2.67 9.76 -7.77
C THR A 106 1.26 9.85 -7.20
N SER A 107 0.46 8.85 -7.52
CA SER A 107 -0.86 8.67 -6.94
C SER A 107 -0.75 7.99 -5.57
N VAL A 108 -1.77 8.12 -4.72
CA VAL A 108 -1.84 7.36 -3.46
C VAL A 108 -1.75 5.86 -3.73
N LEU A 109 -2.40 5.37 -4.79
CA LEU A 109 -2.29 3.97 -5.20
C LEU A 109 -0.84 3.55 -5.54
N GLY A 110 -0.10 4.40 -6.24
CA GLY A 110 1.31 4.14 -6.57
C GLY A 110 2.20 4.13 -5.33
N HIS A 111 1.95 5.03 -4.39
CA HIS A 111 2.65 5.08 -3.11
C HIS A 111 2.43 3.79 -2.29
N MET A 112 1.17 3.35 -2.14
CA MET A 112 0.82 2.12 -1.42
C MET A 112 1.57 0.89 -1.96
N LEU A 113 1.74 0.79 -3.29
CA LEU A 113 2.53 -0.27 -3.89
C LEU A 113 4.01 -0.20 -3.50
N VAL A 114 4.61 0.99 -3.51
CA VAL A 114 6.01 1.18 -3.08
C VAL A 114 6.18 0.80 -1.61
N VAL A 115 5.26 1.22 -0.74
CA VAL A 115 5.29 0.85 0.70
C VAL A 115 5.16 -0.66 0.88
N ALA A 116 4.30 -1.34 0.11
CA ALA A 116 4.16 -2.80 0.15
C ALA A 116 5.45 -3.52 -0.28
N ILE A 117 6.12 -3.04 -1.33
CA ILE A 117 7.41 -3.60 -1.79
C ILE A 117 8.50 -3.41 -0.73
N LEU A 118 8.61 -2.21 -0.14
CA LEU A 118 9.57 -1.94 0.93
C LEU A 118 9.30 -2.80 2.17
N SER A 119 8.02 -2.99 2.51
CA SER A 119 7.58 -3.84 3.62
C SER A 119 7.90 -5.31 3.39
N TYR A 120 7.82 -5.78 2.15
CA TYR A 120 8.27 -7.13 1.77
C TYR A 120 9.79 -7.27 1.94
N PHE A 121 10.58 -6.28 1.50
CA PHE A 121 12.03 -6.29 1.68
C PHE A 121 12.44 -6.26 3.15
N PHE A 122 11.77 -5.42 3.96
CA PHE A 122 11.93 -5.43 5.41
C PHE A 122 11.64 -6.82 5.99
N SER A 123 10.52 -7.45 5.60
CA SER A 123 10.13 -8.78 6.06
C SER A 123 11.18 -9.85 5.73
N LEU A 124 11.79 -9.77 4.54
CA LEU A 124 12.88 -10.66 4.15
C LEU A 124 14.16 -10.45 4.98
N GLU A 125 14.48 -9.21 5.33
CA GLU A 125 15.68 -8.85 6.10
C GLU A 125 15.57 -9.28 7.57
N VAL A 126 14.38 -9.17 8.17
CA VAL A 126 14.13 -9.61 9.55
C VAL A 126 13.86 -11.12 9.67
N GLY A 127 13.90 -11.87 8.56
CA GLY A 127 13.63 -13.30 8.55
C GLY A 127 12.19 -13.65 8.94
N ALA A 128 11.22 -12.85 8.51
CA ALA A 128 9.81 -13.07 8.81
C ALA A 128 9.31 -14.41 8.21
N CYS A 129 8.47 -15.13 8.96
CA CYS A 129 7.79 -16.32 8.46
C CYS A 129 6.82 -15.96 7.31
N ARG A 130 6.27 -16.98 6.63
CA ARG A 130 5.39 -16.79 5.47
C ARG A 130 4.18 -15.92 5.81
N SER A 131 3.50 -16.23 6.92
CA SER A 131 2.32 -15.49 7.37
C SER A 131 2.66 -14.03 7.70
N ARG A 132 3.69 -13.78 8.53
CA ARG A 132 4.12 -12.42 8.89
C ARG A 132 4.52 -11.60 7.65
N THR A 133 5.22 -12.22 6.70
CA THR A 133 5.58 -11.57 5.43
C THR A 133 4.34 -11.18 4.62
N ALA A 134 3.35 -12.08 4.51
CA ALA A 134 2.13 -11.81 3.76
C ALA A 134 1.27 -10.73 4.42
N TYR A 135 1.07 -10.79 5.73
CA TYR A 135 0.26 -9.80 6.46
C TYR A 135 0.94 -8.43 6.52
N ASN A 136 2.28 -8.35 6.63
CA ASN A 136 3.03 -7.11 6.45
C ASN A 136 2.80 -6.50 5.06
N PHE A 137 2.91 -7.31 4.01
CA PHE A 137 2.69 -6.86 2.63
C PHE A 137 1.26 -6.35 2.43
N PHE A 138 0.23 -7.08 2.88
CA PHE A 138 -1.16 -6.66 2.71
C PHE A 138 -1.52 -5.45 3.58
N CYS A 139 -1.02 -5.36 4.81
CA CYS A 139 -1.20 -4.17 5.65
C CYS A 139 -0.66 -2.94 4.93
N ALA A 140 0.57 -3.01 4.43
CA ALA A 140 1.18 -1.92 3.67
C ALA A 140 0.43 -1.63 2.35
N LEU A 141 -0.05 -2.66 1.65
CA LEU A 141 -0.78 -2.49 0.40
C LEU A 141 -2.12 -1.77 0.58
N PHE A 142 -2.77 -1.92 1.74
CA PHE A 142 -4.11 -1.37 1.99
C PHE A 142 -4.15 -0.24 3.04
N HIS A 143 -2.99 0.19 3.57
CA HIS A 143 -2.95 1.13 4.70
C HIS A 143 -3.70 2.46 4.43
N ASP A 144 -3.56 3.00 3.21
CA ASP A 144 -4.22 4.22 2.76
C ASP A 144 -5.55 3.97 2.02
N LEU A 145 -6.07 2.73 1.98
CA LEU A 145 -7.37 2.46 1.34
C LEU A 145 -8.51 3.35 1.89
N PRO A 146 -8.60 3.62 3.21
CA PRO A 146 -9.60 4.54 3.76
C PRO A 146 -9.49 5.97 3.21
N GLU A 147 -8.30 6.40 2.73
CA GLU A 147 -8.11 7.74 2.17
C GLU A 147 -8.94 7.99 0.89
N SER A 148 -9.37 6.92 0.21
CA SER A 148 -10.29 6.99 -0.94
C SER A 148 -11.64 7.63 -0.59
N LEU A 149 -11.99 7.67 0.70
CA LEU A 149 -13.25 8.19 1.22
C LEU A 149 -13.09 9.53 1.92
N THR A 150 -11.94 9.81 2.54
CA THR A 150 -11.69 11.07 3.28
C THR A 150 -11.16 12.19 2.42
N ARG A 151 -10.61 11.90 1.22
CA ARG A 151 -9.77 12.82 0.40
C ARG A 151 -8.49 13.21 1.16
N ASP A 152 -7.40 13.51 0.45
CA ASP A 152 -6.07 13.72 1.05
C ASP A 152 -6.06 14.78 2.17
N ILE A 153 -6.04 14.33 3.43
CA ILE A 153 -5.80 15.20 4.59
C ILE A 153 -4.30 15.19 4.86
N ILE A 154 -3.60 16.23 4.41
CA ILE A 154 -2.15 16.33 4.57
C ILE A 154 -1.72 16.25 6.05
N SER A 155 -0.55 15.64 6.31
CA SER A 155 -0.05 15.43 7.69
C SER A 155 0.02 16.70 8.55
N PRO A 156 0.43 17.89 8.04
CA PRO A 156 0.41 19.12 8.82
C PRO A 156 -0.98 19.50 9.34
N VAL A 157 -2.05 19.14 8.62
CA VAL A 157 -3.43 19.35 9.05
C VAL A 157 -3.84 18.27 10.05
N LYS A 158 -3.53 16.99 9.78
CA LYS A 158 -3.85 15.85 10.68
C LYS A 158 -3.32 16.08 12.11
N TYR A 159 -2.14 16.69 12.26
CA TYR A 159 -1.48 16.91 13.55
C TYR A 159 -1.38 18.36 14.00
N GLY A 160 -1.92 19.31 13.23
CA GLY A 160 -1.80 20.75 13.52
C GLY A 160 -2.70 21.24 14.66
N VAL A 161 -3.73 20.47 15.03
CA VAL A 161 -4.70 20.83 16.06
C VAL A 161 -4.87 19.67 17.05
N LYS A 162 -4.73 19.96 18.35
CA LYS A 162 -4.93 18.96 19.42
C LYS A 162 -6.36 18.41 19.36
N GLY A 163 -6.49 17.09 19.29
CA GLY A 163 -7.77 16.37 19.24
C GLY A 163 -8.37 16.19 17.84
N LEU A 164 -7.81 16.83 16.80
CA LEU A 164 -8.27 16.62 15.42
C LEU A 164 -7.92 15.22 14.91
N SER A 165 -6.78 14.66 15.33
CA SER A 165 -6.38 13.28 15.01
C SER A 165 -7.43 12.26 15.44
N ASP A 166 -8.00 12.46 16.62
CA ASP A 166 -8.94 11.50 17.23
C ASP A 166 -10.29 11.57 16.51
N ILE A 167 -10.74 12.79 16.18
CA ILE A 167 -11.95 13.02 15.37
C ILE A 167 -11.80 12.42 13.97
N ILE A 168 -10.64 12.60 13.34
CA ILE A 168 -10.34 11.99 12.02
C ILE A 168 -10.38 10.46 12.13
N GLY A 169 -9.76 9.88 13.16
CA GLY A 169 -9.79 8.44 13.40
C GLY A 169 -11.19 7.88 13.58
N GLU A 170 -12.04 8.54 14.38
CA GLU A 170 -13.45 8.16 14.55
C GLU A 170 -14.25 8.30 13.25
N TYR A 171 -13.95 9.31 12.44
CA TYR A 171 -14.59 9.49 11.14
C TYR A 171 -14.15 8.43 10.13
N GLU A 172 -12.85 8.12 10.05
CA GLU A 172 -12.30 7.05 9.23
C GLU A 172 -12.91 5.70 9.59
N MET A 173 -13.04 5.39 10.88
CA MET A 173 -13.68 4.14 11.32
C MET A 173 -15.12 4.03 10.85
N ARG A 174 -15.92 5.10 10.98
CA ARG A 174 -17.30 5.13 10.46
C ARG A 174 -17.33 4.92 8.95
N LEU A 175 -16.42 5.55 8.21
CA LEU A 175 -16.33 5.37 6.76
C LEU A 175 -15.98 3.94 6.38
N ILE A 176 -15.06 3.30 7.10
CA ILE A 176 -14.71 1.90 6.87
C ILE A 176 -15.92 0.99 7.11
N ASP A 177 -16.64 1.17 8.22
CA ASP A 177 -17.82 0.38 8.58
C ASP A 177 -18.99 0.57 7.60
N ASP A 178 -19.19 1.78 7.09
CA ASP A 178 -20.32 2.11 6.21
C ASP A 178 -20.04 1.88 4.73
N LYS A 179 -18.78 2.07 4.30
CA LYS A 179 -18.42 2.19 2.88
C LYS A 179 -17.36 1.20 2.40
N ILE A 180 -16.71 0.45 3.29
CA ILE A 180 -15.70 -0.57 2.92
C ILE A 180 -16.19 -1.97 3.34
N LEU A 181 -16.28 -2.25 4.64
CA LEU A 181 -16.56 -3.59 5.17
C LEU A 181 -17.88 -4.23 4.67
N PRO A 182 -18.97 -3.50 4.39
CA PRO A 182 -20.20 -4.08 3.85
C PRO A 182 -20.01 -4.72 2.46
N PHE A 183 -18.99 -4.28 1.72
CA PHE A 183 -18.64 -4.75 0.38
C PHE A 183 -17.57 -5.86 0.40
N VAL A 184 -16.93 -6.09 1.54
CA VAL A 184 -16.00 -7.20 1.73
C VAL A 184 -16.79 -8.50 1.94
N PRO A 185 -16.43 -9.60 1.24
CA PRO A 185 -17.04 -10.90 1.48
C PRO A 185 -16.91 -11.33 2.94
N GLU A 186 -18.00 -11.87 3.51
CA GLU A 186 -18.12 -12.19 4.94
C GLU A 186 -16.97 -13.05 5.47
N HIS A 187 -16.61 -14.12 4.75
CA HIS A 187 -15.53 -15.04 5.12
C HIS A 187 -14.12 -14.44 5.18
N ILE A 188 -13.88 -13.23 4.64
CA ILE A 188 -12.59 -12.53 4.75
C ILE A 188 -12.72 -11.17 5.45
N ARG A 189 -13.90 -10.82 5.98
CA ARG A 189 -14.13 -9.50 6.56
C ARG A 189 -13.22 -9.24 7.75
N ASP A 190 -13.05 -10.24 8.62
CA ASP A 190 -12.18 -10.11 9.81
C ASP A 190 -10.71 -9.96 9.42
N ASP A 191 -10.24 -10.74 8.44
CA ASP A 191 -8.86 -10.62 7.92
C ASP A 191 -8.64 -9.24 7.27
N PHE A 192 -9.63 -8.72 6.54
CA PHE A 192 -9.53 -7.42 5.90
C PHE A 192 -9.55 -6.28 6.93
N SER A 193 -10.43 -6.34 7.92
CA SER A 193 -10.44 -5.41 9.07
C SER A 193 -9.10 -5.42 9.81
N TYR A 194 -8.53 -6.62 10.04
CA TYR A 194 -7.23 -6.76 10.69
C TYR A 194 -6.09 -6.12 9.88
N VAL A 195 -6.10 -6.30 8.56
CA VAL A 195 -5.15 -5.68 7.63
C VAL A 195 -5.28 -4.15 7.64
N LEU A 196 -6.49 -3.61 7.77
CA LEU A 196 -6.76 -2.17 7.89
C LEU A 196 -6.42 -1.57 9.27
N GLY A 197 -5.85 -2.36 10.18
CA GLY A 197 -5.43 -1.87 11.50
C GLY A 197 -6.55 -1.81 12.54
N ILE A 198 -7.66 -2.50 12.32
CA ILE A 198 -8.81 -2.46 13.22
C ILE A 198 -8.68 -3.54 14.28
N ARG A 199 -8.81 -3.14 15.55
CA ARG A 199 -8.93 -4.08 16.68
C ARG A 199 -9.87 -3.53 17.75
N LYS A 200 -10.18 -4.36 18.75
CA LYS A 200 -10.91 -3.94 19.94
C LYS A 200 -9.96 -3.63 21.09
N GLU A 201 -10.23 -2.55 21.79
CA GLU A 201 -9.61 -2.19 23.06
C GLU A 201 -10.70 -1.81 24.05
N SER A 202 -10.77 -2.51 25.19
CA SER A 202 -11.78 -2.23 26.23
C SER A 202 -13.22 -2.17 25.70
N GLY A 203 -13.55 -3.02 24.73
CA GLY A 203 -14.88 -3.09 24.10
C GLY A 203 -15.17 -2.05 23.02
N LYS A 204 -14.20 -1.17 22.70
CA LYS A 204 -14.31 -0.19 21.61
C LYS A 204 -13.44 -0.57 20.43
N PHE A 205 -13.91 -0.32 19.22
CA PHE A 205 -13.06 -0.43 18.04
C PHE A 205 -12.08 0.74 17.97
N ILE A 206 -10.83 0.42 17.66
CA ILE A 206 -9.79 1.39 17.37
C ILE A 206 -9.15 1.05 16.04
N LYS A 207 -8.54 2.06 15.39
CA LYS A 207 -7.77 1.92 14.15
C LYS A 207 -6.37 2.46 14.34
N ASP A 208 -5.39 1.61 14.10
CA ASP A 208 -4.00 2.01 13.90
C ASP A 208 -3.33 1.00 12.95
N GLU A 209 -3.23 1.34 11.67
CA GLU A 209 -2.55 0.50 10.67
C GLU A 209 -1.06 0.28 11.00
N PHE A 210 -0.44 1.18 11.76
CA PHE A 210 0.97 1.18 12.08
C PHE A 210 1.28 0.75 13.52
N GLU A 211 0.33 0.15 14.23
CA GLU A 211 0.61 -0.56 15.48
C GLU A 211 1.11 -1.99 15.22
N ASN A 212 2.00 -2.47 16.08
CA ASN A 212 2.40 -3.87 16.10
C ASN A 212 1.23 -4.70 16.66
N ARG A 213 0.83 -5.74 15.92
CA ARG A 213 -0.34 -6.54 16.29
C ARG A 213 -0.25 -7.99 15.83
N THR A 214 -1.00 -8.87 16.48
CA THR A 214 -1.10 -10.30 16.16
C THR A 214 -2.55 -10.74 16.10
N PHE A 215 -2.86 -11.75 15.30
CA PHE A 215 -4.21 -12.30 15.15
C PHE A 215 -4.14 -13.81 14.99
N GLU A 216 -4.47 -14.54 16.05
CA GLU A 216 -4.59 -16.00 15.99
C GLU A 216 -6.02 -16.39 15.61
N LEU A 217 -6.17 -17.46 14.81
CA LEU A 217 -7.48 -17.94 14.38
C LEU A 217 -8.37 -18.25 15.59
N GLY A 218 -9.60 -17.72 15.57
CA GLY A 218 -10.57 -17.89 16.66
C GLY A 218 -10.36 -16.98 17.88
N LYS A 219 -9.38 -16.08 17.85
CA LYS A 219 -9.15 -15.05 18.88
C LYS A 219 -9.31 -13.66 18.28
N GLU A 220 -9.61 -12.66 19.10
CA GLU A 220 -9.59 -11.25 18.66
C GLU A 220 -8.15 -10.77 18.41
N PRO A 221 -7.93 -9.86 17.43
CA PRO A 221 -6.63 -9.21 17.23
C PRO A 221 -6.13 -8.50 18.49
N LYS A 222 -4.82 -8.56 18.74
CA LYS A 222 -4.19 -7.98 19.93
C LYS A 222 -3.03 -7.08 19.56
N PHE A 223 -2.90 -5.99 20.31
CA PHE A 223 -1.68 -5.20 20.36
C PHE A 223 -0.51 -6.07 20.84
N ALA A 224 0.65 -5.88 20.21
CA ALA A 224 1.88 -6.55 20.57
C ALA A 224 2.96 -5.51 20.86
N GLU A 225 3.43 -5.47 22.10
CA GLU A 225 4.46 -4.54 22.53
C GLU A 225 5.85 -5.01 22.08
N GLY A 226 6.71 -4.06 21.69
CA GLY A 226 8.10 -4.34 21.35
C GLY A 226 8.28 -5.11 20.04
N SER A 227 9.32 -5.95 20.02
CA SER A 227 9.75 -6.73 18.86
C SER A 227 8.85 -7.93 18.61
N LEU A 228 8.55 -8.20 17.34
CA LEU A 228 7.72 -9.33 16.93
C LEU A 228 8.50 -10.62 16.63
N LYS A 229 9.79 -10.70 17.02
CA LYS A 229 10.61 -11.91 16.84
C LYS A 229 9.99 -13.16 17.49
N MET A 230 9.34 -13.00 18.65
CA MET A 230 8.64 -14.11 19.33
C MET A 230 7.33 -14.52 18.65
N PHE A 231 6.82 -13.72 17.71
CA PHE A 231 5.59 -13.98 16.95
C PHE A 231 5.89 -14.41 15.50
N ASN A 232 7.00 -15.11 15.27
CA ASN A 232 7.49 -15.49 13.94
C ASN A 232 7.05 -16.89 13.50
N GLU A 233 5.80 -17.25 13.74
CA GLU A 233 5.17 -18.50 13.31
C GLU A 233 3.84 -18.19 12.60
N ASP A 234 3.43 -19.06 11.67
CA ASP A 234 2.28 -18.78 10.82
C ASP A 234 0.96 -18.54 11.59
N LYS A 235 0.82 -19.16 12.76
CA LYS A 235 -0.34 -19.05 13.65
C LYS A 235 -0.57 -17.62 14.19
N PHE A 236 0.47 -16.82 14.33
CA PHE A 236 0.38 -15.50 14.96
C PHE A 236 -0.09 -14.40 14.00
N ARG A 237 0.07 -14.62 12.69
CA ARG A 237 -0.30 -13.66 11.63
C ARG A 237 0.21 -12.24 11.91
N ALA A 238 1.40 -12.13 12.50
CA ALA A 238 1.92 -10.88 13.04
C ALA A 238 2.07 -9.79 11.96
N ILE A 239 1.79 -8.54 12.36
CA ILE A 239 2.00 -7.33 11.55
C ILE A 239 2.94 -6.38 12.29
N ASP A 240 4.06 -6.06 11.64
CA ASP A 240 5.11 -5.14 12.11
C ASP A 240 4.74 -3.68 11.86
N GLY A 241 3.56 -3.22 12.30
CA GLY A 241 3.04 -1.89 11.97
C GLY A 241 4.03 -0.75 12.19
N LYS A 242 4.84 -0.79 13.26
CA LYS A 242 5.86 0.24 13.52
C LYS A 242 6.93 0.27 12.44
N ALA A 243 7.34 -0.88 11.90
CA ALA A 243 8.30 -0.96 10.80
C ALA A 243 7.65 -0.63 9.45
N LEU A 244 6.38 -0.96 9.25
CA LEU A 244 5.63 -0.52 8.06
C LEU A 244 5.56 1.01 7.99
N LYS A 245 5.48 1.71 9.14
CA LYS A 245 5.56 3.17 9.21
C LYS A 245 6.93 3.72 8.77
N TYR A 246 8.01 2.98 8.98
CA TYR A 246 9.33 3.35 8.45
C TYR A 246 9.36 3.17 6.93
N CYS A 247 8.71 2.11 6.40
CA CYS A 247 8.58 1.89 4.96
C CYS A 247 7.75 2.99 4.28
N ASP A 248 6.65 3.42 4.89
CA ASP A 248 5.83 4.57 4.45
C ASP A 248 6.67 5.86 4.35
N LYS A 249 7.38 6.19 5.44
CA LYS A 249 8.27 7.36 5.47
C LYS A 249 9.40 7.27 4.44
N LEU A 250 9.97 6.09 4.24
CA LEU A 250 11.03 5.88 3.25
C LEU A 250 10.50 6.08 1.82
N ALA A 251 9.29 5.60 1.53
CA ALA A 251 8.63 5.84 0.24
C ALA A 251 8.41 7.34 0.00
N ALA A 252 7.89 8.07 0.98
CA ALA A 252 7.71 9.53 0.90
C ALA A 252 9.07 10.26 0.73
N PHE A 253 10.13 9.79 1.40
CA PHE A 253 11.48 10.32 1.25
C PHE A 253 12.00 10.12 -0.19
N PHE A 254 11.80 8.93 -0.78
CA PHE A 254 12.15 8.68 -2.18
C PHE A 254 11.36 9.54 -3.15
N GLU A 255 10.04 9.71 -2.95
CA GLU A 255 9.19 10.56 -3.77
C GLU A 255 9.71 12.01 -3.83
N ALA A 256 10.07 12.58 -2.67
CA ALA A 256 10.60 13.94 -2.58
C ALA A 256 12.02 14.02 -3.15
N GLY A 257 12.89 13.07 -2.80
CA GLY A 257 14.28 13.04 -3.24
C GLY A 257 14.45 12.90 -4.75
N ILE A 258 13.66 12.05 -5.41
CA ILE A 258 13.66 11.92 -6.88
C ILE A 258 13.30 13.27 -7.52
N SER A 259 12.26 13.93 -7.02
CA SER A 259 11.83 15.22 -7.57
C SER A 259 12.87 16.33 -7.38
N ILE A 260 13.51 16.37 -6.21
CA ILE A 260 14.60 17.30 -5.92
C ILE A 260 15.79 17.05 -6.84
N SER A 261 16.12 15.78 -7.10
CA SER A 261 17.21 15.39 -8.01
C SER A 261 16.96 15.85 -9.45
N TYR A 262 15.69 15.95 -9.86
CA TYR A 262 15.27 16.49 -11.16
C TYR A 262 15.13 18.02 -11.18
N GLY A 263 15.48 18.70 -10.09
CA GLY A 263 15.49 20.17 -10.02
C GLY A 263 14.21 20.81 -9.50
N VAL A 264 13.17 20.03 -9.16
CA VAL A 264 11.93 20.55 -8.57
C VAL A 264 12.08 20.60 -7.04
N LYS A 265 12.39 21.80 -6.53
CA LYS A 265 12.84 22.03 -5.13
C LYS A 265 12.00 23.10 -4.42
N SER A 266 10.69 22.90 -4.31
CA SER A 266 9.89 23.82 -3.49
C SER A 266 10.30 23.74 -2.01
N LYS A 267 9.95 24.77 -1.22
CA LYS A 267 10.24 24.80 0.22
C LYS A 267 9.58 23.64 0.95
N GLU A 268 8.37 23.27 0.55
CA GLU A 268 7.59 22.18 1.12
C GLU A 268 8.23 20.82 0.84
N LEU A 269 8.71 20.59 -0.39
CA LEU A 269 9.43 19.36 -0.76
C LEU A 269 10.76 19.24 -0.02
N LEU A 270 11.54 20.31 0.02
CA LEU A 270 12.82 20.36 0.76
C LEU A 270 12.60 20.11 2.26
N SER A 271 11.62 20.78 2.85
CA SER A 271 11.25 20.62 4.26
C SER A 271 10.81 19.18 4.57
N GLY A 272 9.94 18.61 3.73
CA GLY A 272 9.49 17.22 3.88
C GLY A 272 10.64 16.23 3.78
N TYR A 273 11.49 16.37 2.76
CA TYR A 273 12.69 15.56 2.57
C TYR A 273 13.65 15.63 3.76
N ASN A 274 14.00 16.84 4.20
CA ASN A 274 14.91 17.07 5.32
C ASN A 274 14.32 16.55 6.64
N SER A 275 13.02 16.77 6.89
CA SER A 275 12.34 16.24 8.08
C SER A 275 12.39 14.71 8.16
N MET A 276 12.17 14.02 7.03
CA MET A 276 12.28 12.56 6.97
C MET A 276 13.72 12.08 7.13
N LEU A 277 14.69 12.79 6.56
CA LEU A 277 16.10 12.47 6.73
C LEU A 277 16.55 12.60 8.20
N GLU A 278 16.17 13.69 8.87
CA GLU A 278 16.44 13.88 10.30
C GLU A 278 15.75 12.83 11.17
N PHE A 279 14.54 12.39 10.80
CA PHE A 279 13.88 11.26 11.45
C PHE A 279 14.74 9.98 11.37
N PHE A 280 15.26 9.63 10.20
CA PHE A 280 16.10 8.43 10.05
C PHE A 280 17.47 8.57 10.70
N LYS A 281 18.07 9.77 10.77
CA LYS A 281 19.30 9.99 11.56
C LYS A 281 19.06 9.80 13.06
N ALA A 282 17.93 10.31 13.57
CA ALA A 282 17.58 10.18 14.98
C ALA A 282 17.15 8.76 15.35
N LYS A 283 16.53 8.04 14.41
CA LYS A 283 16.03 6.67 14.58
C LYS A 283 16.45 5.80 13.39
N PRO A 284 17.72 5.39 13.32
CA PRO A 284 18.28 4.75 12.13
C PRO A 284 17.78 3.33 11.91
N LYS A 285 17.42 2.64 13.00
CA LYS A 285 17.13 1.21 12.98
C LYS A 285 15.80 0.86 13.60
N ILE A 286 15.13 -0.13 13.01
CA ILE A 286 14.00 -0.83 13.61
C ILE A 286 14.14 -2.33 13.32
N GLU A 287 13.96 -3.17 14.33
CA GLU A 287 14.15 -4.64 14.24
C GLU A 287 15.51 -5.10 13.67
N GLY A 288 16.52 -4.24 13.75
CA GLY A 288 17.87 -4.50 13.21
C GLY A 288 18.09 -4.06 11.76
N VAL A 289 17.04 -3.62 11.05
CA VAL A 289 17.14 -3.07 9.69
C VAL A 289 17.54 -1.60 9.75
N ASP A 290 18.57 -1.22 8.99
CA ASP A 290 19.13 0.13 8.94
C ASP A 290 18.53 0.97 7.80
N PHE A 291 17.55 1.80 8.13
CA PHE A 291 16.90 2.69 7.17
C PHE A 291 17.76 3.92 6.85
N GLN A 292 18.61 4.36 7.78
CA GLN A 292 19.53 5.49 7.53
C GLN A 292 20.52 5.14 6.42
N SER A 293 21.12 3.93 6.47
CA SER A 293 22.02 3.47 5.42
C SER A 293 21.35 3.44 4.04
N VAL A 294 20.06 3.06 3.98
CA VAL A 294 19.29 3.10 2.71
C VAL A 294 19.10 4.55 2.22
N CYS A 295 18.85 5.50 3.13
CA CYS A 295 18.79 6.92 2.77
C CYS A 295 20.15 7.44 2.24
N GLU A 296 21.26 6.99 2.82
CA GLU A 296 22.61 7.38 2.38
C GLU A 296 22.92 6.84 0.99
N ASP A 297 22.67 5.55 0.73
CA ASP A 297 22.82 4.92 -0.58
C ASP A 297 21.95 5.63 -1.64
N PHE A 298 20.71 5.95 -1.30
CA PHE A 298 19.80 6.69 -2.18
C PHE A 298 20.33 8.09 -2.50
N LYS A 299 20.84 8.81 -1.50
CA LYS A 299 21.41 10.16 -1.67
C LYS A 299 22.63 10.15 -2.59
N GLU A 300 23.49 9.14 -2.44
CA GLU A 300 24.65 8.96 -3.31
C GLU A 300 24.21 8.68 -4.75
N HIS A 301 23.29 7.74 -4.95
CA HIS A 301 22.78 7.35 -6.26
C HIS A 301 22.17 8.53 -7.04
N PHE A 302 21.35 9.34 -6.37
CA PHE A 302 20.67 10.49 -7.00
C PHE A 302 21.49 11.80 -6.92
N GLY A 303 22.74 11.76 -6.45
CA GLY A 303 23.60 12.95 -6.37
C GLY A 303 23.10 14.04 -5.42
N LEU A 304 22.22 13.70 -4.48
CA LEU A 304 21.59 14.64 -3.55
C LEU A 304 22.57 15.19 -2.50
N ASN A 305 23.71 14.54 -2.30
CA ASN A 305 24.80 15.03 -1.44
C ASN A 305 25.50 16.30 -1.99
N ARG A 306 25.34 16.60 -3.28
CA ARG A 306 25.96 17.75 -3.97
C ARG A 306 25.02 18.94 -4.09
N ILE A 307 23.78 18.77 -3.63
CA ILE A 307 22.80 19.83 -3.60
C ILE A 307 22.93 20.47 -2.23
N ASP A 308 23.22 21.76 -2.18
CA ASP A 308 23.04 22.54 -0.94
C ASP A 308 21.54 22.51 -0.60
N LEU A 309 21.16 21.57 0.28
CA LEU A 309 19.81 21.31 0.75
C LEU A 309 19.58 21.96 2.12
#